data_AF-A0A812Y0V2-F1
#
_entry.id   AF-A0A812Y0V2-F1
#
_cell.length_a   1.000
_cell.length_b   1.000
_cell.length_c   1.000
_cell.angle_alpha   90.00
_cell.angle_beta   90.00
_cell.angle_gamma   90.00
#
_symmetry.space_group_name_H-M   'P 1'
#
loop_
_entity.id
_entity.type
_entity.pdbx_description
1 polymer ?
#
loop_
_entity_poly.entity_id
_entity_poly.type
_entity_poly.pdbx_seq_one_letter_code
_entity_poly.pdbx_strand_id
1 'polypeptide(L)'
;SSGPQNAVENTRRLRLALESLGPAFVKLGQAAASREDVLSDRVAAELRKLCDQVAPFPDEEARRLVVTQLGSGLTLGRCVAAASLGQVYCIEKNGRQYALKVQRPGLNRALAMDVVILKGIARFLRRVMRCFMAAAVDPEQVVDEWAKTLWDELDYKHEGRAMEHMRDALCGTVGGLVIPRVHWELTALRVLASECPGS
;
A
#
# COMPACT_ATOMS: atom_id res chain seq x y z
N SER A 1 6.94 -40.91 -0.78
CA SER A 1 6.96 -40.15 -2.06
C SER A 1 6.03 -38.95 -1.95
N SER A 2 6.52 -37.83 -1.46
CA SER A 2 5.71 -36.64 -1.09
C SER A 2 6.36 -35.42 -1.74
N GLY A 3 6.12 -35.28 -3.04
CA GLY A 3 6.81 -34.31 -3.91
C GLY A 3 6.25 -32.88 -3.89
N PRO A 4 6.84 -31.98 -4.70
CA PRO A 4 6.52 -30.55 -4.78
C PRO A 4 5.06 -30.21 -5.10
N GLN A 5 4.27 -31.14 -5.66
CA GLN A 5 2.83 -30.96 -5.92
C GLN A 5 2.00 -30.85 -4.63
N ASN A 6 2.29 -31.63 -3.57
CA ASN A 6 1.58 -31.53 -2.29
C ASN A 6 1.79 -30.18 -1.62
N ALA A 7 2.97 -29.59 -1.80
CA ALA A 7 3.25 -28.26 -1.29
C ALA A 7 2.56 -27.14 -2.11
N VAL A 8 2.20 -27.32 -3.39
CA VAL A 8 1.41 -26.31 -4.15
C VAL A 8 0.01 -26.28 -3.54
N GLU A 9 -0.55 -27.48 -3.39
CA GLU A 9 -1.91 -27.70 -2.94
C GLU A 9 -2.10 -27.18 -1.51
N ASN A 10 -1.13 -27.40 -0.63
CA ASN A 10 -1.17 -26.90 0.74
C ASN A 10 -1.15 -25.37 0.81
N THR A 11 -0.34 -24.69 -0.01
CA THR A 11 -0.31 -23.22 -0.01
C THR A 11 -1.60 -22.63 -0.56
N ARG A 12 -2.16 -23.22 -1.64
CA ARG A 12 -3.46 -22.80 -2.18
C ARG A 12 -4.58 -22.98 -1.15
N ARG A 13 -4.58 -24.10 -0.42
CA ARG A 13 -5.52 -24.37 0.68
C ARG A 13 -5.40 -23.35 1.80
N LEU A 14 -4.19 -22.91 2.14
CA LEU A 14 -3.99 -21.83 3.11
C LEU A 14 -4.70 -20.54 2.67
N ARG A 15 -4.49 -20.11 1.42
CA ARG A 15 -5.17 -18.91 0.88
C ARG A 15 -6.70 -19.06 0.93
N LEU A 16 -7.24 -20.18 0.43
CA LEU A 16 -8.67 -20.44 0.43
C LEU A 16 -9.25 -20.52 1.86
N ALA A 17 -8.49 -21.07 2.81
CA ALA A 17 -8.88 -21.09 4.22
C ALA A 17 -8.98 -19.67 4.78
N LEU A 18 -7.99 -18.81 4.52
CA LEU A 18 -8.03 -17.41 4.94
C LEU A 18 -9.21 -16.65 4.33
N GLU A 19 -9.55 -16.92 3.07
CA GLU A 19 -10.75 -16.37 2.42
C GLU A 19 -12.05 -16.85 3.11
N SER A 20 -12.14 -18.16 3.42
CA SER A 20 -13.32 -18.76 4.05
C SER A 20 -13.55 -18.33 5.51
N LEU A 21 -12.46 -18.03 6.24
CA LEU A 21 -12.51 -17.56 7.63
C LEU A 21 -12.93 -16.09 7.74
N GLY A 22 -13.03 -15.39 6.61
CA GLY A 22 -13.61 -14.07 6.49
C GLY A 22 -12.57 -12.92 6.52
N PRO A 23 -13.06 -11.67 6.54
CA PRO A 23 -12.25 -10.48 6.25
C PRO A 23 -11.01 -10.31 7.13
N ALA A 24 -11.09 -10.76 8.38
CA ALA A 24 -9.98 -10.67 9.31
C ALA A 24 -8.76 -11.51 8.89
N PHE A 25 -9.01 -12.73 8.42
CA PHE A 25 -7.97 -13.66 8.00
C PHE A 25 -7.41 -13.32 6.62
N VAL A 26 -8.24 -12.77 5.73
CA VAL A 26 -7.77 -12.17 4.48
C VAL A 26 -6.77 -11.05 4.76
N LYS A 27 -7.06 -10.15 5.70
CA LYS A 27 -6.15 -9.05 6.08
C LYS A 27 -4.84 -9.55 6.67
N LEU A 28 -4.88 -10.61 7.47
CA LEU A 28 -3.66 -11.26 7.97
C LEU A 28 -2.83 -11.88 6.83
N GLY A 29 -3.48 -12.55 5.88
CA GLY A 29 -2.81 -13.09 4.70
C GLY A 29 -2.13 -11.99 3.87
N GLN A 30 -2.81 -10.85 3.68
CA GLN A 30 -2.25 -9.68 2.99
C GLN A 30 -1.03 -9.10 3.73
N ALA A 31 -1.13 -8.89 5.04
CA ALA A 31 -0.03 -8.35 5.86
C ALA A 31 1.18 -9.29 5.93
N ALA A 32 0.95 -10.61 5.93
CA ALA A 32 2.03 -11.58 5.90
C ALA A 32 2.71 -11.63 4.51
N ALA A 33 1.94 -11.48 3.42
CA ALA A 33 2.45 -11.52 2.05
C ALA A 33 3.43 -10.38 1.70
N SER A 34 3.37 -9.25 2.42
CA SER A 34 4.30 -8.13 2.26
C SER A 34 5.63 -8.32 3.00
N ARG A 35 5.78 -9.38 3.81
CA ARG A 35 7.00 -9.69 4.55
C ARG A 35 7.72 -10.91 3.97
N GLU A 36 8.64 -10.64 3.05
CA GLU A 36 9.45 -11.66 2.37
C GLU A 36 10.40 -12.42 3.32
N ASP A 37 10.65 -11.90 4.51
CA ASP A 37 11.53 -12.50 5.51
C ASP A 37 10.82 -13.51 6.46
N VAL A 38 9.49 -13.55 6.44
CA VAL A 38 8.67 -14.38 7.34
C VAL A 38 8.12 -15.62 6.64
N LEU A 39 7.92 -15.56 5.33
CA LEU A 39 7.28 -16.60 4.54
C LEU A 39 8.22 -17.14 3.47
N SER A 40 8.10 -18.43 3.14
CA SER A 40 8.77 -18.93 1.93
C SER A 40 8.19 -18.25 0.69
N ASP A 41 9.02 -18.03 -0.33
CA ASP A 41 8.64 -17.38 -1.61
C ASP A 41 7.33 -17.91 -2.18
N ARG A 42 7.11 -19.21 -2.04
CA ARG A 42 5.92 -19.89 -2.51
C ARG A 42 4.66 -19.50 -1.73
N VAL A 43 4.76 -19.43 -0.40
CA VAL A 43 3.65 -18.99 0.46
C VAL A 43 3.38 -17.52 0.23
N ALA A 44 4.42 -16.69 0.15
CA ALA A 44 4.30 -15.28 -0.18
C ALA A 44 3.62 -15.07 -1.54
N ALA A 45 4.04 -15.79 -2.60
CA ALA A 45 3.46 -15.68 -3.94
C ALA A 45 1.98 -16.07 -3.99
N GLU A 46 1.57 -17.11 -3.26
CA GLU A 46 0.15 -17.48 -3.21
C GLU A 46 -0.67 -16.48 -2.37
N LEU A 47 -0.15 -16.01 -1.22
CA LEU A 47 -0.84 -15.00 -0.41
C LEU A 47 -0.87 -13.63 -1.09
N ARG A 48 0.07 -13.31 -2.00
CA ARG A 48 0.00 -12.12 -2.87
C ARG A 48 -1.25 -12.11 -3.75
N LYS A 49 -1.86 -13.26 -4.04
CA LYS A 49 -3.15 -13.32 -4.73
C LYS A 49 -4.31 -12.76 -3.90
N LEU A 50 -4.18 -12.70 -2.57
CA LEU A 50 -5.10 -11.94 -1.70
C LEU A 50 -4.92 -10.43 -1.88
N CYS A 51 -3.77 -10.01 -2.41
CA CYS A 51 -3.42 -8.63 -2.72
C CYS A 51 -3.57 -8.30 -4.21
N ASP A 52 -3.90 -9.27 -5.07
CA ASP A 52 -3.79 -9.12 -6.53
C ASP A 52 -4.72 -8.03 -7.08
N GLN A 53 -4.14 -7.24 -7.99
CA GLN A 53 -4.70 -6.09 -8.71
C GLN A 53 -5.80 -5.34 -7.98
N VAL A 54 -5.37 -4.35 -7.20
CA VAL A 54 -6.25 -3.33 -6.65
C VAL A 54 -6.97 -2.65 -7.83
N ALA A 55 -8.24 -3.02 -8.03
CA ALA A 55 -9.05 -2.48 -9.10
C ALA A 55 -9.10 -0.95 -9.01
N PRO A 56 -9.05 -0.25 -10.16
CA PRO A 56 -9.19 1.18 -10.14
C PRO A 56 -10.55 1.57 -9.57
N PHE A 57 -10.58 2.51 -8.62
CA PHE A 57 -11.78 3.21 -8.21
C PHE A 57 -12.23 4.17 -9.32
N PRO A 58 -13.53 4.55 -9.34
CA PRO A 58 -14.08 5.38 -10.42
C PRO A 58 -13.37 6.72 -10.55
N ASP A 59 -13.04 7.10 -11.79
CA ASP A 59 -12.37 8.37 -12.10
C ASP A 59 -13.14 9.59 -11.58
N GLU A 60 -14.47 9.49 -11.48
CA GLU A 60 -15.30 10.55 -10.93
C GLU A 60 -15.02 10.82 -9.44
N GLU A 61 -14.67 9.79 -8.67
CA GLU A 61 -14.22 9.99 -7.29
C GLU A 61 -12.84 10.64 -7.24
N ALA A 62 -11.95 10.29 -8.17
CA ALA A 62 -10.63 10.93 -8.28
C ALA A 62 -10.78 12.42 -8.59
N ARG A 63 -11.62 12.76 -9.57
CA ARG A 63 -11.90 14.17 -9.95
C ARG A 63 -12.46 14.96 -8.78
N ARG A 64 -13.44 14.42 -8.06
CA ARG A 64 -14.00 15.09 -6.86
C ARG A 64 -12.94 15.34 -5.80
N LEU A 65 -12.06 14.36 -5.55
CA LEU A 65 -10.99 14.53 -4.57
C LEU A 65 -9.97 15.59 -5.01
N VAL A 66 -9.61 15.59 -6.29
CA VAL A 66 -8.67 16.57 -6.87
C VAL A 66 -9.24 17.98 -6.78
N VAL A 67 -10.52 18.17 -7.13
CA VAL A 67 -11.20 19.47 -6.98
C VAL A 67 -11.22 19.93 -5.51
N THR A 68 -11.44 19.01 -4.57
CA THR A 68 -11.44 19.32 -3.14
C THR A 68 -10.04 19.72 -2.64
N GLN A 69 -8.98 19.13 -3.19
CA GLN A 69 -7.60 19.33 -2.73
C GLN A 69 -6.89 20.49 -3.41
N LEU A 70 -7.16 20.73 -4.70
CA LEU A 70 -6.42 21.66 -5.56
C LEU A 70 -7.31 22.72 -6.23
N GLY A 71 -8.63 22.66 -6.03
CA GLY A 71 -9.60 23.55 -6.67
C GLY A 71 -10.03 23.09 -8.07
N SER A 72 -10.92 23.87 -8.69
CA SER A 72 -11.39 23.64 -10.06
C SER A 72 -10.37 24.15 -11.08
N GLY A 73 -10.09 23.37 -12.13
CA GLY A 73 -9.22 23.80 -13.24
C GLY A 73 -8.21 22.75 -13.69
N LEU A 74 -8.05 21.67 -12.92
CA LEU A 74 -7.23 20.53 -13.31
C LEU A 74 -8.09 19.42 -13.93
N THR A 75 -7.74 18.99 -15.13
CA THR A 75 -8.42 17.86 -15.79
C THR A 75 -7.60 16.59 -15.63
N LEU A 76 -8.21 15.56 -15.05
CA LEU A 76 -7.60 14.23 -15.02
C LEU A 76 -7.64 13.61 -16.41
N GLY A 77 -6.48 13.18 -16.90
CA GLY A 77 -6.36 12.36 -18.08
C GLY A 77 -6.58 10.88 -17.77
N ARG A 78 -5.83 10.02 -18.46
CA ARG A 78 -5.91 8.56 -18.29
C ARG A 78 -5.27 8.11 -16.97
N CYS A 79 -5.93 7.17 -16.30
CA CYS A 79 -5.32 6.38 -15.22
C CYS A 79 -4.22 5.47 -15.79
N VAL A 80 -2.99 5.65 -15.32
CA VAL A 80 -1.81 4.88 -15.78
C VAL A 80 -1.41 3.77 -14.82
N ALA A 81 -1.74 3.91 -13.54
CA ALA A 81 -1.46 2.88 -12.53
C ALA A 81 -2.47 2.94 -11.38
N ALA A 82 -2.73 1.80 -10.75
CA ALA A 82 -3.50 1.69 -9.52
C ALA A 82 -2.68 0.93 -8.47
N ALA A 83 -2.72 1.41 -7.24
CA ALA A 83 -2.05 0.84 -6.08
C ALA A 83 -2.99 0.82 -4.87
N SER A 84 -2.55 0.20 -3.77
CA SER A 84 -3.32 0.05 -2.54
C SER A 84 -3.85 1.38 -1.99
N LEU A 85 -3.00 2.41 -1.93
CA LEU A 85 -3.36 3.70 -1.35
C LEU A 85 -3.95 4.71 -2.34
N GLY A 86 -3.90 4.45 -3.65
CA GLY A 86 -4.33 5.43 -4.64
C GLY A 86 -4.10 5.03 -6.09
N GLN A 87 -4.39 5.95 -7.00
CA GLN A 87 -4.22 5.81 -8.44
C GLN A 87 -3.36 6.93 -9.01
N VAL A 88 -2.62 6.64 -10.07
CA VAL A 88 -1.80 7.61 -10.77
C VAL A 88 -2.45 7.95 -12.10
N TYR A 89 -2.60 9.25 -12.36
CA TYR A 89 -3.17 9.81 -13.57
C TYR A 89 -2.12 10.64 -14.32
N CYS A 90 -2.14 10.58 -15.65
CA CYS A 90 -1.46 11.60 -16.45
C CYS A 90 -2.30 12.87 -16.45
N ILE A 91 -1.67 14.00 -16.16
CA ILE A 91 -2.27 15.33 -16.24
C ILE A 91 -1.37 16.26 -17.06
N GLU A 92 -1.95 17.30 -17.62
CA GLU A 92 -1.21 18.38 -18.28
C GLU A 92 -1.54 19.71 -17.60
N LYS A 93 -0.51 20.51 -17.31
CA LYS A 93 -0.67 21.88 -16.82
C LYS A 93 0.39 22.75 -17.47
N ASN A 94 -0.02 23.87 -18.07
CA ASN A 94 0.86 24.83 -18.75
C ASN A 94 1.78 24.16 -19.81
N GLY A 95 1.25 23.20 -20.58
CA GLY A 95 2.01 22.47 -21.61
C GLY A 95 3.04 21.47 -21.09
N ARG A 96 3.02 21.16 -19.79
CA ARG A 96 3.88 20.13 -19.17
C ARG A 96 3.04 18.97 -18.62
N GLN A 97 3.55 17.76 -18.79
CA GLN A 97 2.93 16.54 -18.27
C GLN A 97 3.42 16.20 -16.87
N TYR A 98 2.50 15.74 -16.02
CA TYR A 98 2.79 15.29 -14.67
C TYR A 98 2.09 13.96 -14.39
N ALA A 99 2.69 13.18 -13.49
CA ALA A 99 2.04 12.06 -12.86
C ALA A 99 1.35 12.55 -11.58
N LEU A 100 0.02 12.41 -11.51
CA LEU A 100 -0.78 12.80 -10.37
C LEU A 100 -1.28 11.56 -9.61
N LYS A 101 -0.67 11.28 -8.46
CA LYS A 101 -1.13 10.26 -7.53
C LYS A 101 -2.28 10.82 -6.70
N VAL A 102 -3.43 10.14 -6.74
CA VAL A 102 -4.68 10.50 -6.08
C VAL A 102 -5.04 9.40 -5.08
N GLN A 103 -5.20 9.78 -3.81
CA GLN A 103 -5.51 8.83 -2.74
C GLN A 103 -6.87 8.14 -2.94
N ARG A 104 -6.96 6.86 -2.57
CA ARG A 104 -8.20 6.10 -2.64
C ARG A 104 -9.28 6.74 -1.74
N PRO A 105 -10.49 6.99 -2.25
CA PRO A 105 -11.60 7.48 -1.44
C PRO A 105 -11.93 6.54 -0.29
N GLY A 106 -12.23 7.10 0.88
CA GLY A 106 -12.59 6.32 2.07
C GLY A 106 -11.44 5.55 2.74
N LEU A 107 -10.19 5.74 2.30
CA LEU A 107 -9.03 4.98 2.78
C LEU A 107 -8.83 5.06 4.30
N ASN A 108 -9.05 6.22 4.93
CA ASN A 108 -8.96 6.36 6.40
C ASN A 108 -9.87 5.37 7.13
N ARG A 109 -11.10 5.15 6.63
CA ARG A 109 -12.06 4.23 7.25
C ARG A 109 -11.66 2.77 7.03
N ALA A 110 -11.18 2.45 5.82
CA ALA A 110 -10.68 1.12 5.50
C ALA A 110 -9.47 0.76 6.39
N LEU A 111 -8.50 1.67 6.51
CA LEU A 111 -7.33 1.49 7.36
C LEU A 111 -7.68 1.39 8.84
N ALA A 112 -8.59 2.23 9.34
CA ALA A 112 -9.04 2.12 10.72
C ALA A 112 -9.67 0.75 11.01
N MET A 113 -10.45 0.21 10.07
CA MET A 113 -11.02 -1.13 10.18
C MET A 113 -9.93 -2.22 10.16
N ASP A 114 -8.94 -2.08 9.28
CA ASP A 114 -7.82 -3.01 9.16
C ASP A 114 -7.02 -3.06 10.48
N VAL A 115 -6.75 -1.91 11.10
CA VAL A 115 -6.07 -1.84 12.40
C VAL A 115 -6.91 -2.51 13.50
N VAL A 116 -8.22 -2.28 13.55
CA VAL A 116 -9.11 -2.92 14.54
C VAL A 116 -9.08 -4.44 14.40
N ILE A 117 -9.17 -4.93 13.16
CA ILE A 117 -9.09 -6.35 12.81
C ILE A 117 -7.76 -6.94 13.27
N LEU A 118 -6.64 -6.34 12.87
CA LEU A 118 -5.30 -6.83 13.18
C LEU A 118 -5.02 -6.79 14.68
N LYS A 119 -5.51 -5.77 15.41
CA LYS A 119 -5.45 -5.75 16.88
C LYS A 119 -6.25 -6.88 17.52
N GLY A 120 -7.40 -7.25 16.94
CA GLY A 120 -8.17 -8.41 17.37
C GLY A 120 -7.36 -9.70 17.25
N ILE A 121 -6.67 -9.87 16.13
CA ILE A 121 -5.83 -11.04 15.86
C ILE A 121 -4.58 -11.03 16.75
N ALA A 122 -3.91 -9.89 16.90
CA ALA A 122 -2.76 -9.73 17.78
C ALA A 122 -3.08 -10.13 19.23
N ARG A 123 -4.25 -9.70 19.74
CA ARG A 123 -4.73 -10.11 21.08
C ARG A 123 -4.96 -11.61 21.18
N PHE A 124 -5.49 -12.25 20.13
CA PHE A 124 -5.65 -13.71 20.09
C PHE A 124 -4.29 -14.42 20.10
N LEU A 125 -3.37 -14.01 19.22
CA LEU A 125 -2.01 -14.57 19.14
C LEU A 125 -1.26 -14.42 20.46
N ARG A 126 -1.36 -13.26 21.12
CA ARG A 126 -0.74 -13.01 22.42
C ARG A 126 -1.28 -13.95 23.52
N ARG A 127 -2.57 -14.32 23.49
CA ARG A 127 -3.14 -15.30 24.42
C ARG A 127 -2.60 -16.70 24.14
N VAL A 128 -2.59 -17.12 22.88
CA VAL A 128 -2.07 -18.43 22.48
C VAL A 128 -0.58 -18.54 22.81
N MET A 129 0.23 -17.56 22.44
CA MET A 129 1.68 -17.61 22.69
C MET A 129 2.00 -17.68 24.18
N ARG A 130 1.32 -16.91 25.04
CA ARG A 130 1.52 -17.03 26.51
C ARG A 130 1.28 -18.43 27.06
N CYS A 131 0.46 -19.24 26.41
CA CYS A 131 0.21 -20.62 26.83
C CYS A 131 1.30 -21.61 26.38
N PHE A 132 2.07 -21.29 25.32
CA PHE A 132 2.99 -22.24 24.69
C PHE A 132 4.46 -21.80 24.70
N MET A 133 4.76 -20.50 24.75
CA MET A 133 6.14 -19.96 24.74
C MET A 133 6.23 -18.57 25.40
N ALA A 134 7.38 -18.22 25.97
CA ALA A 134 7.72 -16.83 26.26
C ALA A 134 8.02 -16.10 24.94
N ALA A 135 7.06 -15.34 24.43
CA ALA A 135 7.25 -14.59 23.19
C ALA A 135 8.14 -13.36 23.43
N ALA A 136 9.22 -13.23 22.66
CA ALA A 136 10.12 -12.06 22.70
C ALA A 136 9.52 -10.82 22.01
N VAL A 137 8.44 -10.99 21.23
CA VAL A 137 7.79 -9.93 20.44
C VAL A 137 6.32 -9.86 20.81
N ASP A 138 5.83 -8.65 21.12
CA ASP A 138 4.39 -8.40 21.36
C ASP A 138 3.68 -8.14 20.01
N PRO A 139 2.76 -9.01 19.57
CA PRO A 139 2.02 -8.80 18.33
C PRO A 139 1.20 -7.51 18.31
N GLU A 140 0.73 -7.04 19.46
CA GLU A 140 -0.04 -5.80 19.53
C GLU A 140 0.85 -4.60 19.21
N GLN A 141 2.10 -4.60 19.71
CA GLN A 141 3.08 -3.57 19.42
C GLN A 141 3.47 -3.55 17.94
N VAL A 142 3.64 -4.73 17.32
CA VAL A 142 3.92 -4.82 15.88
C VAL A 142 2.78 -4.20 15.05
N VAL A 143 1.53 -4.45 15.44
CA VAL A 143 0.37 -3.85 14.75
C VAL A 143 0.33 -2.32 14.97
N ASP A 144 0.69 -1.83 16.16
CA ASP A 144 0.74 -0.39 16.44
C ASP A 144 1.82 0.34 15.62
N GLU A 145 3.01 -0.25 15.51
CA GLU A 145 4.09 0.30 14.67
C GLU A 145 3.71 0.32 13.20
N TRP A 146 3.15 -0.78 12.69
CA TRP A 146 2.66 -0.86 11.32
C TRP A 146 1.54 0.15 11.04
N ALA A 147 0.57 0.27 11.96
CA ALA A 147 -0.50 1.25 11.84
C ALA A 147 0.05 2.68 11.77
N LYS A 148 1.05 3.01 12.61
CA LYS A 148 1.69 4.33 12.59
C LYS A 148 2.33 4.64 11.24
N THR A 149 3.12 3.71 10.69
CA THR A 149 3.72 3.89 9.37
C THR A 149 2.68 4.11 8.28
N LEU A 150 1.59 3.33 8.29
CA LEU A 150 0.50 3.52 7.33
C LEU A 150 -0.22 4.85 7.45
N TRP A 151 -0.40 5.37 8.68
CA TRP A 151 -0.97 6.69 8.89
C TRP A 151 -0.07 7.79 8.34
N ASP A 152 1.25 7.65 8.48
CA ASP A 152 2.22 8.59 7.90
C ASP A 152 2.17 8.56 6.36
N GLU A 153 1.95 7.40 5.74
CA GLU A 153 1.78 7.26 4.29
C GLU A 153 0.49 7.90 3.75
N LEU A 154 -0.47 8.27 4.61
CA LEU A 154 -1.68 9.00 4.18
C LEU A 154 -1.45 10.50 3.99
N ASP A 155 -0.34 11.05 4.49
CA ASP A 155 0.08 12.42 4.21
C ASP A 155 1.00 12.43 2.99
N TYR A 156 0.42 12.70 1.83
CA TYR A 156 1.18 12.78 0.58
C TYR A 156 2.17 13.95 0.55
N LYS A 157 2.07 14.95 1.45
CA LYS A 157 3.14 15.94 1.61
C LYS A 157 4.37 15.34 2.29
N HIS A 158 4.17 14.41 3.22
CA HIS A 158 5.27 13.65 3.81
C HIS A 158 5.97 12.83 2.72
N GLU A 159 5.20 12.07 1.94
CA GLU A 159 5.72 11.30 0.81
C GLU A 159 6.53 12.18 -0.14
N GLY A 160 6.01 13.35 -0.51
CA GLY A 160 6.74 14.30 -1.37
C GLY A 160 8.08 14.77 -0.79
N ARG A 161 8.15 15.06 0.52
CA ARG A 161 9.41 15.46 1.17
C ARG A 161 10.41 14.31 1.21
N ALA A 162 9.92 13.09 1.47
CA ALA A 162 10.76 11.91 1.45
C ALA A 162 11.34 11.65 0.04
N MET A 163 10.55 11.85 -1.02
CA MET A 163 11.02 11.76 -2.40
C MET A 163 12.13 12.77 -2.69
N GLU A 164 11.99 14.02 -2.25
CA GLU A 164 13.02 15.05 -2.45
C GLU A 164 14.32 14.71 -1.71
N HIS A 165 14.23 14.33 -0.43
CA HIS A 165 15.40 13.90 0.33
C HIS A 165 16.10 12.70 -0.32
N MET A 166 15.34 11.71 -0.78
CA MET A 166 15.90 10.52 -1.43
C MET A 166 16.55 10.86 -2.77
N ARG A 167 15.95 11.79 -3.53
CA ARG A 167 16.51 12.33 -4.77
C ARG A 167 17.84 13.01 -4.51
N ASP A 168 17.92 13.90 -3.52
CA ASP A 168 19.14 14.63 -3.20
C ASP A 168 20.25 13.71 -2.67
N ALA A 169 19.89 12.63 -1.97
CA ALA A 169 20.84 11.65 -1.44
C ALA A 169 21.38 10.67 -2.49
N LEU A 170 20.58 10.33 -3.52
CA LEU A 170 20.89 9.21 -4.41
C LEU A 170 21.08 9.58 -5.89
N CYS A 171 20.41 10.62 -6.39
CA CYS A 171 20.53 11.05 -7.79
C CYS A 171 21.90 11.72 -8.00
N GLY A 172 22.88 10.93 -8.42
CA GLY A 172 24.28 11.31 -8.58
C GLY A 172 25.25 10.30 -7.98
N THR A 173 24.79 9.53 -6.99
CA THR A 173 25.56 8.44 -6.36
C THR A 173 25.24 7.09 -6.99
N VAL A 174 23.96 6.85 -7.33
CA VAL A 174 23.52 5.60 -7.95
C VAL A 174 23.27 5.85 -9.43
N GLY A 175 24.13 5.29 -10.28
CA GLY A 175 24.01 5.42 -11.74
C GLY A 175 22.69 4.84 -12.25
N GLY A 176 21.98 5.60 -13.09
CA GLY A 176 20.71 5.19 -13.70
C GLY A 176 19.47 5.31 -12.81
N LEU A 177 19.62 5.72 -11.53
CA LEU A 177 18.47 5.97 -10.66
C LEU A 177 17.86 7.36 -10.95
N VAL A 178 16.59 7.37 -11.35
CA VAL A 178 15.81 8.60 -11.56
C VAL A 178 14.69 8.64 -10.53
N ILE A 179 14.71 9.67 -9.68
CA ILE A 179 13.62 9.98 -8.76
C ILE A 179 12.95 11.27 -9.27
N PRO A 180 11.67 11.21 -9.70
CA PRO A 180 10.95 12.37 -10.22
C PRO A 180 10.90 13.53 -9.24
N ARG A 181 11.00 14.77 -9.73
CA ARG A 181 10.77 15.94 -8.87
C ARG A 181 9.29 16.06 -8.51
N VAL A 182 9.03 16.44 -7.26
CA VAL A 182 7.70 16.76 -6.77
C VAL A 182 7.29 18.14 -7.27
N HIS A 183 6.03 18.29 -7.67
CA HIS A 183 5.45 19.58 -8.03
C HIS A 183 4.50 20.06 -6.93
N TRP A 184 5.04 20.88 -6.02
CA TRP A 184 4.37 21.28 -4.78
C TRP A 184 3.08 22.09 -4.98
N GLU A 185 2.98 22.88 -6.04
CA GLU A 185 1.75 23.62 -6.37
C GLU A 185 0.57 22.71 -6.74
N LEU A 186 0.86 21.48 -7.16
CA LEU A 186 -0.14 20.45 -7.45
C LEU A 186 -0.12 19.31 -6.41
N THR A 187 0.46 19.56 -5.24
CA THR A 187 0.55 18.59 -4.15
C THR A 187 -0.21 19.10 -2.93
N ALA A 188 -1.01 18.22 -2.36
CA ALA A 188 -1.84 18.45 -1.18
C ALA A 188 -1.80 17.22 -0.27
N LEU A 189 -2.66 17.17 0.76
CA LEU A 189 -2.66 16.07 1.73
C LEU A 189 -2.97 14.71 1.07
N ARG A 190 -3.82 14.70 0.05
CA ARG A 190 -4.35 13.48 -0.60
C ARG A 190 -4.07 13.37 -2.09
N VAL A 191 -3.25 14.28 -2.61
CA VAL A 191 -2.86 14.34 -4.02
C VAL A 191 -1.39 14.70 -4.09
N LEU A 192 -0.60 13.95 -4.85
CA LEU A 192 0.82 14.20 -5.07
C LEU A 192 1.09 14.29 -6.56
N ALA A 193 1.72 15.38 -6.99
CA ALA A 193 2.15 15.55 -8.36
C ALA A 193 3.67 15.40 -8.45
N SER A 194 4.13 14.65 -9.44
CA SER A 194 5.54 14.58 -9.80
C SER A 194 5.74 14.70 -11.31
N GLU A 195 6.99 14.88 -11.72
CA GLU A 195 7.38 14.68 -13.12
C GLU A 195 6.95 13.29 -13.60
N CYS A 196 6.59 13.19 -14.88
CA CYS A 196 6.17 11.93 -15.47
C CYS A 196 7.41 11.05 -15.72
N PRO A 197 7.45 9.80 -15.24
CA PRO A 197 8.59 8.92 -15.53
C PRO A 197 8.74 8.71 -17.04
N GLY A 198 9.91 9.03 -17.59
CA GLY A 198 10.24 8.82 -19.02
C GLY A 198 9.98 10.01 -19.95
N SER A 199 9.71 11.21 -19.42
CA SER A 199 9.78 12.49 -20.17
C SER A 199 11.21 13.01 -20.33
#